data_AF-A0A399XUJ6-F1
#
_entry.id   AF-A0A399XUJ6-F1
#
_cell.length_a   1.000
_cell.length_b   1.000
_cell.length_c   1.000
_cell.angle_alpha   90.00
_cell.angle_beta   90.00
_cell.angle_gamma   90.00
#
_symmetry.space_group_name_H-M   'P 1'
#
loop_
_entity.id
_entity.type
_entity.pdbx_description
1 polymer ?
#
loop_
_entity_poly.entity_id
_entity_poly.type
_entity_poly.pdbx_seq_one_letter_code
_entity_poly.pdbx_strand_id
1 'polypeptide(L)'
;MKEELDKRWRDLGEFIREQRKVGQLSLRKLSDMAGISNPYLSQIERGLRKPSAEILQQIARALEISAETLYVRAGILDEPTEVFDLAAEIRRDPHLGEEQKKTLIRIYESFRKEADIEAGRSAQGSDGAGETGPGPERGVGEGPTVGAAVVDSEPPAAPAR
;
A
#
# COMPACT_ATOMS: atom_id res chain seq x y z
N MET A 1 13.45 6.79 -17.29
CA MET A 1 12.02 6.80 -17.69
C MET A 1 11.40 5.40 -17.73
N LYS A 2 11.94 4.45 -18.52
CA LYS A 2 11.39 3.08 -18.58
C LYS A 2 11.43 2.34 -17.24
N GLU A 3 12.54 2.46 -16.51
CA GLU A 3 12.71 1.86 -15.17
C GLU A 3 11.72 2.43 -14.14
N GLU A 4 11.51 3.75 -14.12
CA GLU A 4 10.51 4.41 -13.28
C GLU A 4 9.09 3.93 -13.55
N LEU A 5 8.72 3.81 -14.84
CA LEU A 5 7.42 3.26 -15.23
C LEU A 5 7.29 1.81 -14.74
N ASP A 6 8.30 0.98 -14.97
CA ASP A 6 8.28 -0.43 -14.57
C ASP A 6 8.24 -0.60 -13.04
N LYS A 7 8.86 0.32 -12.29
CA LYS A 7 8.72 0.43 -10.83
C LYS A 7 7.28 0.75 -10.43
N ARG A 8 6.66 1.78 -11.01
CA ARG A 8 5.25 2.14 -10.73
C ARG A 8 4.29 0.98 -10.97
N TRP A 9 4.49 0.20 -12.02
CA TRP A 9 3.65 -0.98 -12.30
C TRP A 9 3.84 -2.11 -11.28
N ARG A 10 5.04 -2.25 -10.72
CA ARG A 10 5.31 -3.18 -9.62
C ARG A 10 4.62 -2.72 -8.35
N ASP A 11 4.78 -1.44 -7.99
CA ASP A 11 4.17 -0.83 -6.81
C ASP A 11 2.62 -0.90 -6.89
N LEU A 12 2.03 -0.69 -8.08
CA LEU A 12 0.60 -0.88 -8.32
C LEU A 12 0.17 -2.35 -8.11
N GLY A 13 0.93 -3.30 -8.66
CA GLY A 13 0.66 -4.73 -8.52
C GLY A 13 0.69 -5.18 -7.06
N GLU A 14 1.67 -4.70 -6.30
CA GLU A 14 1.77 -4.93 -4.85
C GLU A 14 0.57 -4.34 -4.11
N PHE A 15 0.17 -3.11 -4.42
CA PHE A 15 -1.02 -2.50 -3.82
C PHE A 15 -2.29 -3.31 -4.09
N ILE A 16 -2.52 -3.77 -5.33
CA ILE A 16 -3.68 -4.62 -5.66
C ILE A 16 -3.66 -5.90 -4.83
N ARG A 17 -2.49 -6.52 -4.67
CA ARG A 17 -2.31 -7.72 -3.86
C ARG A 17 -2.60 -7.46 -2.38
N GLU A 18 -2.20 -6.31 -1.85
CA GLU A 18 -2.49 -5.90 -0.47
C GLU A 18 -3.98 -5.69 -0.24
N GLN A 19 -4.65 -4.92 -1.09
CA GLN A 19 -6.09 -4.69 -0.99
C GLN A 19 -6.88 -5.99 -1.07
N ARG A 20 -6.46 -6.91 -1.96
CA ARG A 20 -7.05 -8.24 -2.03
C ARG A 20 -6.93 -9.01 -0.71
N LYS A 21 -5.77 -8.95 -0.05
CA LYS A 21 -5.54 -9.59 1.26
C LYS A 21 -6.36 -8.94 2.37
N VAL A 22 -6.47 -7.61 2.37
CA VAL A 22 -7.30 -6.85 3.32
C VAL A 22 -8.77 -7.27 3.20
N GLY A 23 -9.28 -7.38 1.97
CA GLY A 23 -10.61 -7.91 1.69
C GLY A 23 -10.75 -9.43 1.88
N GLN A 24 -9.70 -10.13 2.34
CA GLN A 24 -9.64 -11.58 2.53
C GLN A 24 -10.04 -12.39 1.26
N LEU A 25 -9.81 -11.81 0.09
CA LEU A 25 -10.15 -12.42 -1.18
C LEU A 25 -9.01 -13.34 -1.64
N SER A 26 -9.36 -14.56 -2.04
CA SER A 26 -8.41 -15.39 -2.79
C SER A 26 -8.15 -14.78 -4.16
N LEU A 27 -7.00 -15.09 -4.77
CA LEU A 27 -6.67 -14.64 -6.12
C LEU A 27 -7.77 -15.04 -7.13
N ARG A 28 -8.30 -16.26 -6.99
CA ARG A 28 -9.41 -16.78 -7.81
C ARG A 28 -10.69 -15.99 -7.59
N LYS A 29 -11.03 -15.69 -6.35
CA LYS A 29 -12.25 -14.94 -6.04
C LYS A 29 -12.20 -13.53 -6.65
N LEU A 30 -11.07 -12.83 -6.52
CA LEU A 30 -10.91 -11.51 -7.13
C LEU A 30 -10.95 -11.58 -8.66
N SER A 31 -10.30 -12.58 -9.28
CA SER A 31 -10.33 -12.72 -10.74
C SER A 31 -11.74 -12.96 -11.26
N ASP A 32 -12.52 -13.78 -10.57
CA ASP A 32 -13.92 -14.08 -10.92
C ASP A 32 -14.80 -12.83 -10.78
N MET A 33 -14.63 -12.05 -9.69
CA MET A 33 -15.38 -10.81 -9.46
C MET A 33 -15.03 -9.70 -10.46
N ALA A 34 -13.74 -9.60 -10.82
CA ALA A 34 -13.27 -8.63 -11.81
C ALA A 34 -13.55 -9.06 -13.26
N GLY A 35 -13.99 -10.31 -13.50
CA GLY A 35 -14.26 -10.81 -14.85
C GLY A 35 -12.99 -11.00 -15.70
N ILE A 36 -11.84 -11.25 -15.06
CA ILE A 36 -10.56 -11.46 -15.73
C ILE A 36 -9.98 -12.84 -15.39
N SER A 37 -9.05 -13.33 -16.20
CA SER A 37 -8.44 -14.63 -15.92
C SER A 37 -7.51 -14.57 -14.72
N ASN A 38 -7.51 -15.64 -13.91
CA ASN A 38 -6.62 -15.78 -12.75
C ASN A 38 -5.12 -15.65 -13.12
N PRO A 39 -4.62 -16.27 -14.21
CA PRO A 39 -3.23 -16.08 -14.63
C PRO A 39 -2.91 -14.62 -14.96
N TYR A 40 -3.85 -13.89 -15.57
CA TYR A 40 -3.64 -12.48 -15.91
C TYR A 40 -3.60 -11.59 -14.67
N LEU A 41 -4.52 -11.78 -13.73
CA LEU A 41 -4.48 -11.09 -12.43
C LEU A 41 -3.17 -11.37 -11.67
N SER A 42 -2.70 -12.63 -11.68
CA SER A 42 -1.41 -13.00 -11.10
C SER A 42 -0.23 -12.24 -11.72
N GLN A 43 -0.27 -12.01 -13.04
CA GLN A 43 0.79 -11.23 -13.71
C GLN A 43 0.73 -9.75 -13.34
N ILE A 44 -0.47 -9.20 -13.18
CA ILE A 44 -0.68 -7.81 -12.74
C ILE A 44 -0.15 -7.61 -11.32
N GLU A 45 -0.51 -8.48 -10.36
CA GLU A 45 -0.04 -8.38 -8.96
C GLU A 45 1.49 -8.48 -8.80
N ARG A 46 2.19 -8.98 -9.82
CA ARG A 46 3.65 -9.10 -9.86
C ARG A 46 4.31 -7.97 -10.67
N GLY A 47 3.55 -7.03 -11.22
CA GLY A 47 4.04 -5.98 -12.10
C GLY A 47 4.56 -6.47 -13.46
N LEU A 48 4.22 -7.69 -13.87
CA LEU A 48 4.69 -8.30 -15.14
C LEU A 48 3.85 -7.90 -16.36
N ARG A 49 2.71 -7.26 -16.12
CA ARG A 49 1.77 -6.81 -17.14
C ARG A 49 1.22 -5.43 -16.79
N LYS A 50 1.02 -4.63 -17.83
CA LYS A 50 0.42 -3.30 -17.77
C LYS A 50 -1.05 -3.45 -18.17
N PRO A 51 -2.00 -3.50 -17.22
CA PRO A 51 -3.43 -3.60 -17.54
C PRO A 51 -3.93 -2.33 -18.23
N SER A 52 -5.02 -2.44 -19.00
CA SER A 52 -5.72 -1.27 -19.53
C SER A 52 -6.54 -0.58 -18.44
N ALA A 53 -6.98 0.65 -18.72
CA ALA A 53 -7.86 1.40 -17.82
C ALA A 53 -9.15 0.63 -17.49
N GLU A 54 -9.77 -0.04 -18.47
CA GLU A 54 -10.96 -0.86 -18.26
C GLU A 54 -10.72 -2.00 -17.26
N ILE A 55 -9.59 -2.70 -17.39
CA ILE A 55 -9.19 -3.77 -16.45
C ILE A 55 -8.97 -3.21 -15.05
N LEU A 56 -8.32 -2.05 -14.94
CA LEU A 56 -8.15 -1.38 -13.64
C LEU A 56 -9.48 -0.99 -13.01
N GLN A 57 -10.47 -0.53 -13.79
CA GLN A 57 -11.82 -0.26 -13.26
C GLN A 57 -12.51 -1.52 -12.78
N GLN A 58 -12.40 -2.62 -13.52
CA GLN A 58 -12.97 -3.91 -13.13
C GLN A 58 -12.37 -4.40 -11.80
N ILE A 59 -11.04 -4.30 -11.66
CA ILE A 59 -10.33 -4.64 -10.43
C ILE A 59 -10.74 -3.72 -9.27
N ALA A 60 -10.80 -2.41 -9.51
CA ALA A 60 -11.20 -1.43 -8.49
C ALA A 60 -12.63 -1.69 -7.98
N ARG A 61 -13.58 -1.96 -8.89
CA ARG A 61 -14.95 -2.33 -8.52
C ARG A 61 -15.00 -3.61 -7.69
N ALA A 62 -14.23 -4.62 -8.07
CA ALA A 62 -14.18 -5.90 -7.34
C ALA A 62 -13.50 -5.79 -5.96
N LEU A 63 -12.61 -4.81 -5.78
CA LEU A 63 -11.97 -4.47 -4.51
C LEU A 63 -12.75 -3.42 -3.70
N GLU A 64 -13.85 -2.89 -4.23
CA GLU A 64 -14.65 -1.82 -3.62
C GLU A 64 -13.84 -0.56 -3.29
N ILE A 65 -12.87 -0.21 -4.15
CA ILE A 65 -12.05 1.00 -4.04
C ILE A 65 -12.26 1.92 -5.24
N SER A 66 -11.84 3.19 -5.10
CA SER A 66 -11.88 4.13 -6.22
C SER A 66 -10.91 3.71 -7.34
N ALA A 67 -11.40 3.70 -8.59
CA ALA A 67 -10.57 3.46 -9.76
C ALA A 67 -9.51 4.54 -9.95
N GLU A 68 -9.79 5.77 -9.51
CA GLU A 68 -8.86 6.89 -9.51
C GLU A 68 -7.57 6.56 -8.74
N THR A 69 -7.70 5.91 -7.57
CA THR A 69 -6.56 5.49 -6.76
C THR A 69 -5.62 4.56 -7.54
N LEU A 70 -6.17 3.66 -8.37
CA LEU A 70 -5.36 2.79 -9.22
C LEU A 70 -4.75 3.54 -10.40
N TYR A 71 -5.47 4.52 -10.97
CA TYR A 71 -4.98 5.31 -12.09
C TYR A 71 -3.82 6.22 -11.72
N VAL A 72 -3.90 6.89 -10.57
CA VAL A 72 -2.83 7.74 -10.04
C VAL A 72 -1.57 6.90 -9.80
N ARG A 73 -1.71 5.76 -9.13
CA ARG A 73 -0.58 4.83 -8.90
C ARG A 73 -0.01 4.24 -10.19
N ALA A 74 -0.85 3.98 -11.18
CA ALA A 74 -0.43 3.54 -12.50
C ALA A 74 0.25 4.67 -13.32
N GLY A 75 0.15 5.93 -12.88
CA GLY A 75 0.56 7.10 -13.65
C GLY A 75 -0.27 7.30 -14.92
N ILE A 76 -1.50 6.76 -14.98
CA ILE A 76 -2.47 6.98 -16.06
C ILE A 76 -3.18 8.31 -15.86
N LEU A 77 -3.41 8.66 -14.60
CA LEU A 77 -3.89 9.97 -14.18
C LEU A 77 -2.74 10.64 -13.43
N ASP A 78 -2.48 11.90 -13.72
CA ASP A 78 -1.66 12.71 -12.83
C ASP A 78 -2.38 12.78 -11.47
N GLU A 79 -1.65 12.80 -10.35
CA GLU A 79 -2.26 13.19 -9.07
C GLU A 79 -3.06 14.47 -9.35
N PRO A 80 -4.33 14.58 -8.92
CA PRO A 80 -5.15 15.76 -9.19
C PRO A 80 -4.36 17.02 -8.84
N THR A 81 -3.72 17.58 -9.87
CA THR A 81 -3.05 18.87 -9.84
C THR A 81 -4.07 19.88 -10.32
N GLU A 82 -5.36 19.60 -10.12
CA GLU A 82 -6.32 20.68 -10.00
C GLU A 82 -5.88 21.46 -8.77
N VAL A 83 -5.07 22.48 -9.03
CA VAL A 83 -4.90 23.64 -8.19
C VAL A 83 -6.29 24.28 -8.12
N PHE A 84 -7.21 23.64 -7.39
CA PHE A 84 -8.51 24.17 -7.12
C PHE A 84 -8.27 25.40 -6.26
N ASP A 85 -8.25 26.55 -6.92
CA ASP A 85 -8.05 27.84 -6.27
C ASP A 85 -9.36 28.22 -5.57
N LEU A 86 -9.65 27.51 -4.47
CA LEU A 86 -10.79 27.80 -3.60
C LEU A 86 -10.76 29.26 -3.14
N ALA A 87 -9.58 29.87 -3.02
CA ALA A 87 -9.48 31.29 -2.68
C ALA A 87 -10.02 32.18 -3.81
N ALA A 88 -9.81 31.85 -5.09
CA ALA A 88 -10.45 32.55 -6.21
C ALA A 88 -11.97 32.37 -6.21
N GLU A 89 -12.49 31.19 -5.88
CA GLU A 89 -13.93 30.94 -5.82
C GLU A 89 -14.59 31.68 -4.64
N ILE A 90 -13.96 31.70 -3.47
CA ILE A 90 -14.41 32.52 -2.32
C ILE A 90 -14.45 34.01 -2.68
N ARG A 91 -13.47 34.51 -3.45
CA ARG A 91 -13.46 35.92 -3.90
C ARG A 91 -14.64 36.26 -4.81
N ARG A 92 -15.07 35.30 -5.65
CA ARG A 92 -16.15 35.46 -6.64
C ARG A 92 -17.56 35.27 -6.06
N ASP A 93 -17.69 34.75 -4.84
CA ASP A 93 -19.00 34.52 -4.21
C ASP A 93 -19.74 35.86 -3.96
N PRO A 94 -20.93 36.08 -4.58
CA PRO A 94 -21.71 37.30 -4.40
C PRO A 94 -22.41 37.40 -3.04
N HIS A 95 -22.50 36.30 -2.27
CA HIS A 95 -23.19 36.27 -0.97
C HIS A 95 -22.27 36.61 0.20
N LEU A 96 -20.96 36.75 -0.04
CA LEU A 96 -19.98 37.07 0.98
C LEU A 96 -19.58 38.54 0.92
N GLY A 97 -19.57 39.21 2.07
CA GLY A 97 -18.95 40.52 2.23
C GLY A 97 -17.42 40.43 2.22
N GLU A 98 -16.75 41.54 1.92
CA GLU A 98 -15.28 41.58 1.77
C GLU A 98 -14.53 41.11 3.03
N GLU A 99 -15.03 41.46 4.22
CA GLU A 99 -14.43 40.99 5.48
C GLU A 99 -14.61 39.47 5.70
N GLN A 100 -15.75 38.92 5.28
CA GLN A 100 -16.02 37.47 5.34
C GLN A 100 -15.11 36.71 4.38
N LYS A 101 -14.94 37.21 3.15
CA LYS A 101 -14.00 36.64 2.16
C LYS A 101 -12.57 36.63 2.69
N LYS A 102 -12.08 37.76 3.20
CA LYS A 102 -10.74 37.86 3.81
C LYS A 102 -10.54 36.87 4.95
N THR A 103 -11.56 36.71 5.80
CA THR A 103 -11.51 35.80 6.95
C THR A 103 -11.45 34.35 6.51
N LEU A 104 -12.32 33.93 5.59
CA LEU A 104 -12.34 32.57 5.05
C LEU A 104 -11.04 32.21 4.34
N ILE A 105 -10.52 33.12 3.51
CA ILE A 105 -9.23 32.92 2.81
C ILE A 105 -8.09 32.76 3.82
N ARG A 106 -8.03 33.61 4.85
CA ARG A 106 -6.99 33.51 5.90
C ARG A 106 -7.04 32.17 6.63
N ILE A 107 -8.24 31.73 7.03
CA ILE A 107 -8.42 30.44 7.72
C ILE A 107 -8.00 29.29 6.79
N TYR A 108 -8.46 29.30 5.55
CA TYR A 108 -8.10 28.30 4.54
C TYR A 108 -6.58 28.22 4.32
N GLU A 109 -5.92 29.36 4.12
CA GLU A 109 -4.47 29.44 3.96
C GLU A 109 -3.71 28.94 5.20
N SER A 110 -4.25 29.15 6.40
CA SER A 110 -3.63 28.64 7.63
C SER A 110 -3.68 27.11 7.70
N PHE A 111 -4.82 26.49 7.34
CA PHE A 111 -4.94 25.03 7.31
C PHE A 111 -4.11 24.40 6.20
N ARG A 112 -4.04 25.03 5.02
CA ARG A 112 -3.17 24.57 3.92
C ARG A 112 -1.69 24.55 4.34
N LYS A 113 -1.21 25.60 5.01
CA LYS A 113 0.17 25.64 5.54
C LYS A 113 0.43 24.55 6.57
N GLU A 114 -0.51 24.30 7.46
CA GLU A 114 -0.37 23.25 8.47
C GLU A 114 -0.32 21.85 7.85
N ALA A 115 -1.21 21.58 6.89
CA ALA A 115 -1.24 20.32 6.15
C ALA A 115 0.04 20.10 5.32
N ASP A 116 0.55 21.14 4.64
CA ASP A 116 1.79 21.03 3.87
C ASP A 116 3.01 20.74 4.79
N ILE A 117 3.03 21.30 6.01
CA ILE A 117 4.05 21.01 7.03
C ILE A 117 3.92 19.57 7.56
N GLU A 118 2.72 19.05 7.73
CA GLU A 118 2.47 17.67 8.17
C GLU A 118 2.80 16.63 7.07
N ALA A 119 2.45 16.92 5.82
CA ALA A 119 2.82 16.11 4.66
C ALA A 119 4.35 16.06 4.46
N GLY A 120 5.04 17.20 4.59
CA GLY A 120 6.50 17.26 4.53
C GLY A 120 7.20 16.47 5.64
N ARG A 121 6.66 16.50 6.88
CA ARG A 121 7.17 15.69 8.00
C ARG A 121 6.96 14.19 7.80
N SER A 122 5.84 13.80 7.19
CA SER A 122 5.53 12.40 6.90
C SER A 122 6.43 11.83 5.79
N ALA A 123 6.83 12.65 4.81
CA ALA A 123 7.78 12.27 3.77
C ALA A 123 9.24 12.18 4.27
N GLN A 124 9.61 12.93 5.31
CA GLN A 124 10.97 12.92 5.89
C GLN A 124 11.16 11.78 6.92
N GLY A 125 10.08 11.14 7.40
CA GLY A 125 10.10 10.10 8.44
C GLY A 125 10.42 8.69 7.96
N SER A 126 10.60 8.44 6.65
CA SER A 126 10.86 7.10 6.09
C SER A 126 12.33 6.79 5.79
N ASP A 127 13.25 7.76 5.91
CA ASP A 127 14.69 7.60 5.60
C ASP A 127 15.57 7.59 6.86
N GLY A 128 15.18 6.78 7.86
CA GLY A 128 15.87 6.73 9.15
C GLY A 128 15.80 5.39 9.88
N ALA A 129 15.96 4.27 9.18
CA ALA A 129 16.19 2.97 9.80
C ALA A 129 17.29 2.20 9.04
N GLY A 130 18.50 2.74 9.09
CA GLY A 130 19.72 2.08 8.63
C GLY A 130 20.74 1.98 9.77
N GLU A 131 21.03 0.74 10.15
CA GLU A 131 22.30 0.26 10.71
C GLU A 131 22.68 0.60 12.17
N THR A 132 22.66 -0.42 13.04
CA THR A 132 23.84 -0.82 13.84
C THR A 132 23.69 -2.28 14.32
N GLY A 133 24.44 -3.19 13.70
CA GLY A 133 25.15 -4.27 14.40
C GLY A 133 26.65 -3.94 14.36
N PRO A 134 27.57 -4.58 15.12
CA PRO A 134 27.51 -5.92 15.74
C PRO A 134 27.91 -5.94 17.25
N GLY A 135 27.90 -7.14 17.87
CA GLY A 135 28.09 -7.40 19.32
C GLY A 135 29.48 -7.13 19.94
N PRO A 136 29.67 -7.43 21.24
CA PRO A 136 30.42 -8.65 21.57
C PRO A 136 29.97 -9.42 22.84
N GLU A 137 30.57 -10.61 22.93
CA GLU A 137 30.50 -11.70 23.89
C GLU A 137 30.61 -11.32 25.39
N ARG A 138 29.96 -12.11 26.26
CA ARG A 138 30.44 -12.44 27.62
C ARG A 138 29.90 -13.81 28.04
N GLY A 139 30.83 -14.70 28.40
CA GLY A 139 30.57 -16.05 28.89
C GLY A 139 30.30 -16.15 30.40
N VAL A 140 30.56 -17.36 30.92
CA VAL A 140 30.40 -17.92 32.28
C VAL A 140 29.02 -18.57 32.53
N GLY A 141 28.88 -19.86 32.89
CA GLY A 141 29.85 -20.90 33.19
C GLY A 141 29.20 -22.30 33.34
N GLU A 142 30.06 -23.32 33.36
CA GLU A 142 29.85 -24.75 33.69
C GLU A 142 29.27 -24.92 35.12
N GLY A 143 28.57 -25.96 35.57
CA GLY A 143 28.21 -27.34 35.16
C GLY A 143 27.17 -27.86 36.20
N PRO A 144 27.02 -29.18 36.53
CA PRO A 144 27.58 -30.39 35.94
C PRO A 144 26.52 -31.42 35.49
N THR A 145 27.04 -32.48 34.86
CA THR A 145 26.45 -33.67 34.26
C THR A 145 26.02 -34.75 35.26
N VAL A 146 24.95 -35.51 34.95
CA VAL A 146 24.76 -36.99 34.99
C VAL A 146 23.24 -37.29 34.90
N GLY A 147 22.68 -38.26 34.20
CA GLY A 147 23.15 -39.34 33.33
C GLY A 147 21.97 -39.82 32.47
N ALA A 148 22.23 -40.24 31.23
CA ALA A 148 22.13 -41.63 30.78
C ALA A 148 20.73 -42.28 30.93
N ALA A 149 20.03 -42.46 29.82
CA ALA A 149 19.80 -43.78 29.21
C ALA A 149 18.68 -43.72 28.16
N VAL A 150 19.09 -43.99 26.93
CA VAL A 150 18.38 -44.70 25.85
C VAL A 150 17.29 -45.67 26.31
N VAL A 151 16.18 -45.75 25.58
CA VAL A 151 15.80 -46.96 24.81
C VAL A 151 14.67 -46.67 23.80
N ASP A 152 14.88 -47.25 22.63
CA ASP A 152 13.99 -47.48 21.49
C ASP A 152 12.57 -47.91 21.84
N SER A 153 11.62 -47.52 20.98
CA SER A 153 10.48 -48.39 20.61
C SER A 153 9.95 -47.99 19.23
N GLU A 154 10.41 -48.74 18.25
CA GLU A 154 9.96 -48.85 16.86
C GLU A 154 8.46 -49.24 16.76
N PRO A 155 7.72 -48.82 15.72
CA PRO A 155 6.34 -49.28 15.44
C PRO A 155 6.37 -50.61 14.68
N PRO A 156 5.30 -51.45 14.73
CA PRO A 156 4.48 -51.56 13.51
C PRO A 156 3.02 -52.06 13.73
N ALA A 157 2.14 -51.80 12.74
CA ALA A 157 1.43 -52.83 11.96
C ALA A 157 0.23 -52.25 11.17
N ALA A 158 0.20 -52.53 9.87
CA ALA A 158 -0.97 -52.45 8.99
C ALA A 158 -1.75 -53.81 9.04
N PRO A 159 -2.67 -54.13 8.11
CA PRO A 159 -4.05 -53.64 7.95
C PRO A 159 -5.11 -54.79 7.96
N ALA A 160 -6.41 -54.47 8.08
CA ALA A 160 -7.58 -55.25 7.60
C ALA A 160 -8.85 -54.40 7.83
N ARG A 161 -9.86 -54.27 6.96
CA ARG A 161 -10.40 -55.09 5.86
C ARG A 161 -10.94 -54.19 4.75
#